data_AF-A0A7C6B8U2-F1
#
_entry.id   AF-A0A7C6B8U2-F1
#
_cell.length_a   1.000
_cell.length_b   1.000
_cell.length_c   1.000
_cell.angle_alpha   90.00
_cell.angle_beta   90.00
_cell.angle_gamma   90.00
#
_symmetry.space_group_name_H-M   'P 1'
#
loop_
_entity.id
_entity.type
_entity.pdbx_description
1 polymer ?
#
loop_
_entity_poly.entity_id
_entity_poly.type
_entity_poly.pdbx_seq_one_letter_code
_entity_poly.pdbx_strand_id
1 'polypeptide(L)'
;YVGMGAKRVSELFTRAKETAPSIIFIDEIDAVGKSRGGQNNEEREATLNQLLTEMDGFEESSGVMVIAATNKIEVLDDALLRAGRFDRRVHIGLPDFNERVETIKLYLHAKTHRIDIEKVARLTIGFNSAALATLVNEAALHALRLNKLVIEESDIEAVREKVLLGKFKIQNYTVHERRIQALYQAAKAITAAWLEVEFNKIGILSSHFVPHHHEILSKSALENELKVLLAGRIATKNHYGELFSNAKDDIKAAKLLTYQITEEFYMVESYSTSPQNSEQILLDASDEVTALLSKLEPVLVVVKEYLLDNESINMEETRALINEVF
;
A
#
# COMPACT_ATOMS: atom_id res chain seq x y z
N TYR A 1 -32.07 21.95 6.75
CA TYR A 1 -31.78 22.30 5.35
C TYR A 1 -31.43 21.02 4.62
N VAL A 2 -32.44 20.29 4.13
CA VAL A 2 -32.26 19.00 3.45
C VAL A 2 -32.06 19.24 1.95
N GLY A 3 -31.10 18.56 1.32
CA GLY A 3 -30.89 18.61 -0.15
C GLY A 3 -29.89 19.66 -0.65
N MET A 4 -29.22 20.41 0.22
CA MET A 4 -28.18 21.37 -0.22
C MET A 4 -26.96 20.67 -0.82
N GLY A 5 -26.57 19.51 -0.30
CA GLY A 5 -25.45 18.72 -0.84
C GLY A 5 -25.69 18.30 -2.29
N ALA A 6 -26.84 17.68 -2.58
CA ALA A 6 -27.23 17.30 -3.94
C ALA A 6 -27.24 18.50 -4.91
N LYS A 7 -27.82 19.63 -4.51
CA LYS A 7 -27.83 20.84 -5.34
C LYS A 7 -26.41 21.31 -5.69
N ARG A 8 -25.50 21.34 -4.71
CA ARG A 8 -24.09 21.74 -4.92
C ARG A 8 -23.37 20.80 -5.87
N VAL A 9 -23.63 19.49 -5.78
CA VAL A 9 -23.07 18.51 -6.71
C VAL A 9 -23.55 18.81 -8.13
N SER A 10 -24.85 19.00 -8.35
CA SER A 10 -25.34 19.28 -9.70
C SER A 10 -24.82 20.61 -10.28
N GLU A 11 -24.69 21.65 -9.45
CA GLU A 11 -24.09 22.92 -9.86
C GLU A 11 -22.59 22.77 -10.23
N LEU A 12 -21.85 21.96 -9.46
CA LEU A 12 -20.44 21.66 -9.73
C LEU A 12 -20.27 20.99 -11.10
N PHE A 13 -21.06 19.95 -11.38
CA PHE A 13 -20.99 19.22 -12.65
C PHE A 13 -21.46 20.05 -13.84
N THR A 14 -22.52 20.84 -13.67
CA THR A 14 -22.99 21.78 -14.70
C THR A 14 -21.89 22.75 -15.11
N ARG A 15 -21.24 23.38 -14.13
CA ARG A 15 -20.14 24.32 -14.38
C ARG A 15 -18.93 23.65 -15.01
N ALA A 16 -18.61 22.42 -14.60
CA ALA A 16 -17.51 21.66 -15.20
C ALA A 16 -17.78 21.35 -16.69
N LYS A 17 -19.02 20.99 -17.03
CA LYS A 17 -19.46 20.75 -18.42
C LYS A 17 -19.40 22.03 -19.28
N GLU A 18 -19.84 23.17 -18.74
CA GLU A 18 -19.77 24.46 -19.44
C GLU A 18 -18.32 24.93 -19.71
N THR A 19 -17.36 24.44 -18.92
CA THR A 19 -15.94 24.82 -18.99
C THR A 19 -15.05 23.72 -19.54
N ALA A 20 -15.63 22.70 -20.18
CA ALA A 20 -14.86 21.59 -20.74
C ALA A 20 -13.82 22.09 -21.77
N PRO A 21 -12.59 21.54 -21.78
CA PRO A 21 -12.11 20.43 -20.94
C PRO A 21 -11.78 20.87 -19.51
N SER A 22 -12.24 20.11 -18.51
CA SER A 22 -12.07 20.47 -17.09
C SER A 22 -11.81 19.25 -16.20
N ILE A 23 -11.26 19.50 -15.01
CA ILE A 23 -11.01 18.47 -13.99
C ILE A 23 -11.80 18.84 -12.73
N ILE A 24 -12.60 17.89 -12.24
CA ILE A 24 -13.22 17.96 -10.92
C ILE A 24 -12.36 17.14 -9.95
N PHE A 25 -11.85 17.77 -8.88
CA PHE A 25 -11.12 17.08 -7.81
C PHE A 25 -11.97 17.05 -6.53
N ILE A 26 -12.21 15.85 -6.00
CA ILE A 26 -12.96 15.60 -4.76
C ILE A 26 -12.01 15.00 -3.72
N ASP A 27 -11.57 15.81 -2.77
CA ASP A 27 -10.81 15.31 -1.63
C ASP A 27 -11.74 14.71 -0.56
N GLU A 28 -11.23 13.74 0.21
CA GLU A 28 -11.97 13.02 1.26
C GLU A 28 -13.35 12.52 0.81
N ILE A 29 -13.40 11.81 -0.32
CA ILE A 29 -14.68 11.32 -0.88
C ILE A 29 -15.43 10.40 0.09
N ASP A 30 -14.77 9.78 1.07
CA ASP A 30 -15.41 8.98 2.13
C ASP A 30 -16.32 9.80 3.06
N ALA A 31 -16.26 11.14 3.02
CA ALA A 31 -17.21 12.00 3.73
C ALA A 31 -18.62 11.92 3.14
N VAL A 32 -18.73 11.69 1.82
CA VAL A 32 -19.99 11.64 1.06
C VAL A 32 -20.29 10.25 0.49
N GLY A 33 -19.26 9.42 0.33
CA GLY A 33 -19.33 8.12 -0.35
C GLY A 33 -19.39 6.91 0.56
N LYS A 34 -19.67 7.05 1.86
CA LYS A 34 -19.71 5.90 2.78
C LYS A 34 -20.89 4.97 2.53
N SER A 35 -20.65 3.66 2.67
CA SER A 35 -21.68 2.64 2.60
C SER A 35 -22.77 2.85 3.67
N ARG A 36 -24.00 2.47 3.32
CA ARG A 36 -25.22 2.78 4.08
C ARG A 36 -25.17 2.18 5.50
N GLY A 37 -25.29 3.02 6.52
CA GLY A 37 -25.30 2.55 7.91
C GLY A 37 -25.53 3.65 8.94
N GLY A 38 -26.78 3.84 9.37
CA GLY A 38 -27.15 4.70 10.50
C GLY A 38 -28.37 5.59 10.27
N GLN A 39 -29.00 6.04 11.36
CA GLN A 39 -30.31 6.72 11.38
C GLN A 39 -30.28 8.22 10.95
N ASN A 40 -29.12 8.76 10.54
CA ASN A 40 -28.93 10.17 10.15
C ASN A 40 -28.38 10.30 8.70
N ASN A 41 -28.75 9.38 7.81
CA ASN A 41 -28.07 9.20 6.52
C ASN A 41 -28.74 9.88 5.31
N GLU A 42 -29.95 10.42 5.45
CA GLU A 42 -30.75 10.88 4.30
C GLU A 42 -30.07 11.98 3.45
N GLU A 43 -29.41 12.94 4.08
CA GLU A 43 -28.73 14.03 3.35
C GLU A 43 -27.48 13.53 2.61
N ARG A 44 -26.72 12.62 3.24
CA ARG A 44 -25.54 12.01 2.62
C ARG A 44 -25.96 11.12 1.46
N GLU A 45 -26.99 10.30 1.65
CA GLU A 45 -27.53 9.44 0.60
C GLU A 45 -28.06 10.24 -0.59
N ALA A 46 -28.78 11.34 -0.35
CA ALA A 46 -29.21 12.23 -1.43
C ALA A 46 -28.02 12.84 -2.20
N THR A 47 -26.97 13.24 -1.48
CA THR A 47 -25.76 13.81 -2.10
C THR A 47 -24.98 12.76 -2.89
N LEU A 48 -24.84 11.55 -2.35
CA LEU A 48 -24.20 10.41 -3.01
C LEU A 48 -24.95 10.03 -4.28
N ASN A 49 -26.27 9.84 -4.20
CA ASN A 49 -27.08 9.48 -5.36
C ASN A 49 -27.02 10.54 -6.46
N GLN A 50 -26.97 11.83 -6.10
CA GLN A 50 -26.76 12.90 -7.08
C GLN A 50 -25.39 12.80 -7.74
N LEU A 51 -24.32 12.53 -6.98
CA LEU A 51 -22.98 12.32 -7.53
C LEU A 51 -22.98 11.16 -8.53
N LEU A 52 -23.59 10.02 -8.17
CA LEU A 52 -23.72 8.86 -9.06
C LEU A 52 -24.49 9.22 -10.34
N THR A 53 -25.58 9.99 -10.22
CA THR A 53 -26.39 10.42 -11.37
C THR A 53 -25.61 11.33 -12.31
N GLU A 54 -24.84 12.28 -11.78
CA GLU A 54 -24.00 13.16 -12.59
C GLU A 54 -22.85 12.41 -13.28
N MET A 55 -22.31 11.37 -12.63
CA MET A 55 -21.28 10.50 -13.21
C MET A 55 -21.83 9.58 -14.31
N ASP A 56 -23.01 8.99 -14.13
CA ASP A 56 -23.67 8.16 -15.16
C ASP A 56 -24.13 9.00 -16.37
N GLY A 57 -24.40 10.28 -16.15
CA GLY A 57 -24.80 11.23 -17.19
C GLY A 57 -23.68 11.69 -18.11
N PHE A 58 -22.46 11.14 -17.99
CA PHE A 58 -21.37 11.42 -18.92
C PHE A 58 -21.42 10.50 -20.14
N GLU A 59 -21.59 11.09 -21.32
CA GLU A 59 -21.09 10.50 -22.55
C GLU A 59 -19.54 10.58 -22.54
N GLU A 60 -18.85 9.58 -23.09
CA GLU A 60 -17.37 9.51 -23.18
C GLU A 60 -16.72 10.77 -23.81
N SER A 61 -17.52 11.64 -24.44
CA SER A 61 -17.13 12.84 -25.17
C SER A 61 -17.21 14.17 -24.39
N SER A 62 -17.65 14.17 -23.12
CA SER A 62 -17.92 15.41 -22.37
C SER A 62 -16.69 16.26 -22.02
N GLY A 63 -15.48 15.70 -22.13
CA GLY A 63 -14.23 16.40 -21.82
C GLY A 63 -14.01 16.73 -20.34
N VAL A 64 -14.82 16.18 -19.42
CA VAL A 64 -14.68 16.38 -17.98
C VAL A 64 -14.06 15.14 -17.33
N MET A 65 -12.97 15.33 -16.58
CA MET A 65 -12.32 14.26 -15.82
C MET A 65 -12.60 14.43 -14.33
N VAL A 66 -13.06 13.36 -13.66
CA VAL A 66 -13.29 13.37 -12.21
C VAL A 66 -12.19 12.59 -11.51
N ILE A 67 -11.52 13.22 -10.55
CA ILE A 67 -10.48 12.62 -9.70
C ILE A 67 -10.95 12.74 -8.26
N ALA A 68 -10.82 11.65 -7.49
CA ALA A 68 -11.14 11.64 -6.06
C ALA A 68 -10.00 11.07 -5.22
N ALA A 69 -9.89 11.53 -3.97
CA ALA A 69 -8.92 11.03 -3.00
C ALA A 69 -9.63 10.48 -1.75
N THR A 70 -9.14 9.37 -1.22
CA THR A 70 -9.61 8.77 0.04
C THR A 70 -8.47 8.05 0.75
N ASN A 71 -8.51 8.06 2.09
CA ASN A 71 -7.65 7.21 2.93
C ASN A 71 -8.35 5.91 3.36
N LYS A 72 -9.64 5.76 3.04
CA LYS A 72 -10.50 4.65 3.46
C LYS A 72 -11.30 4.17 2.26
N ILE A 73 -10.67 3.36 1.43
CA ILE A 73 -11.35 2.81 0.24
C ILE A 73 -12.40 1.75 0.64
N GLU A 74 -12.16 1.04 1.73
CA GLU A 74 -12.98 -0.06 2.25
C GLU A 74 -14.35 0.37 2.79
N VAL A 75 -14.52 1.66 3.11
CA VAL A 75 -15.79 2.20 3.59
C VAL A 75 -16.62 2.82 2.48
N LEU A 76 -16.08 2.92 1.26
CA LEU A 76 -16.79 3.53 0.14
C LEU A 76 -17.92 2.61 -0.36
N ASP A 77 -18.99 3.22 -0.85
CA ASP A 77 -20.08 2.53 -1.52
C ASP A 77 -19.59 1.94 -2.85
N ASP A 78 -19.77 0.63 -3.03
CA ASP A 78 -19.36 -0.10 -4.23
C ASP A 78 -19.93 0.50 -5.52
N ALA A 79 -21.05 1.22 -5.44
CA ALA A 79 -21.63 1.93 -6.56
C ALA A 79 -20.66 2.97 -7.14
N LEU A 80 -19.87 3.66 -6.33
CA LEU A 80 -18.88 4.64 -6.81
C LEU A 80 -17.77 3.99 -7.64
N LEU A 81 -17.48 2.71 -7.35
CA LEU A 81 -16.35 1.97 -7.90
C LEU A 81 -16.67 1.16 -9.16
N ARG A 82 -17.89 1.31 -9.69
CA ARG A 82 -18.36 0.62 -10.91
C ARG A 82 -17.80 1.27 -12.18
N ALA A 83 -17.78 0.49 -13.26
CA ALA A 83 -17.39 0.96 -14.59
C ALA A 83 -18.22 2.21 -15.01
N GLY A 84 -17.56 3.19 -15.62
CA GLY A 84 -18.16 4.48 -15.98
C GLY A 84 -18.15 5.53 -14.86
N ARG A 85 -17.68 5.18 -13.65
CA ARG A 85 -17.56 6.10 -12.51
C ARG A 85 -16.09 6.23 -12.07
N PHE A 86 -15.72 5.76 -10.89
CA PHE A 86 -14.31 5.64 -10.49
C PHE A 86 -13.78 4.26 -10.87
N ASP A 87 -13.64 4.04 -12.17
CA ASP A 87 -13.19 2.79 -12.76
C ASP A 87 -11.66 2.62 -12.73
N ARG A 88 -10.90 3.72 -12.65
CA ARG A 88 -9.45 3.74 -12.45
C ARG A 88 -9.08 4.00 -11.01
N ARG A 89 -8.17 3.17 -10.47
CA ARG A 89 -7.68 3.27 -9.10
C ARG A 89 -6.16 3.39 -9.12
N VAL A 90 -5.65 4.41 -8.44
CA VAL A 90 -4.22 4.63 -8.28
C VAL A 90 -3.93 4.65 -6.79
N HIS A 91 -3.19 3.66 -6.30
CA HIS A 91 -2.76 3.62 -4.92
C HIS A 91 -1.44 4.39 -4.77
N ILE A 92 -1.38 5.32 -3.82
CA ILE A 92 -0.17 6.06 -3.48
C ILE A 92 0.30 5.62 -2.10
N GLY A 93 1.36 4.82 -2.08
CA GLY A 93 1.96 4.30 -0.86
C GLY A 93 2.92 5.28 -0.19
N LEU A 94 3.63 4.79 0.84
CA LEU A 94 4.77 5.51 1.41
C LEU A 94 5.94 5.56 0.40
N PRO A 95 6.69 6.67 0.36
CA PRO A 95 7.80 6.81 -0.57
C PRO A 95 8.97 5.87 -0.24
N ASP A 96 9.55 5.27 -1.27
CA ASP A 96 10.80 4.51 -1.21
C ASP A 96 12.03 5.42 -1.03
N PHE A 97 13.22 4.83 -0.97
CA PHE A 97 14.45 5.58 -0.77
C PHE A 97 14.66 6.70 -1.81
N ASN A 98 14.52 6.38 -3.10
CA ASN A 98 14.75 7.32 -4.20
C ASN A 98 13.66 8.40 -4.23
N GLU A 99 12.40 8.02 -4.04
CA GLU A 99 11.26 8.92 -3.93
C GLU A 99 11.46 9.91 -2.77
N ARG A 100 12.00 9.46 -1.62
CA ARG A 100 12.36 10.33 -0.49
C ARG A 100 13.51 11.27 -0.83
N VAL A 101 14.56 10.79 -1.50
CA VAL A 101 15.68 11.63 -1.96
C VAL A 101 15.17 12.78 -2.83
N GLU A 102 14.35 12.48 -3.84
CA GLU A 102 13.78 13.49 -4.73
C GLU A 102 12.82 14.43 -4.00
N THR A 103 12.02 13.91 -3.07
CA THR A 103 11.13 14.72 -2.24
C THR A 103 11.91 15.69 -1.35
N ILE A 104 13.00 15.25 -0.73
CA ILE A 104 13.85 16.11 0.10
C ILE A 104 14.54 17.18 -0.77
N LYS A 105 15.07 16.80 -1.96
CA LYS A 105 15.62 17.75 -2.94
C LYS A 105 14.61 18.83 -3.30
N LEU A 106 13.37 18.45 -3.60
CA LEU A 106 12.27 19.38 -3.90
C LEU A 106 12.07 20.41 -2.78
N TYR A 107 11.99 19.96 -1.52
CA TYR A 107 11.77 20.87 -0.39
C TYR A 107 12.99 21.69 0.01
N LEU A 108 14.19 21.25 -0.38
CA LEU A 108 15.45 21.97 -0.17
C LEU A 108 15.79 22.93 -1.32
N HIS A 109 15.18 22.79 -2.50
CA HIS A 109 15.54 23.53 -3.73
C HIS A 109 15.67 25.06 -3.53
N ALA A 110 14.79 25.67 -2.74
CA ALA A 110 14.79 27.11 -2.48
C ALA A 110 15.49 27.50 -1.15
N LYS A 111 16.23 26.59 -0.52
CA LYS A 111 16.88 26.80 0.79
C LYS A 111 18.39 26.61 0.62
N THR A 112 19.19 27.47 1.25
CA THR A 112 20.65 27.24 1.26
C THR A 112 20.96 26.14 2.26
N HIS A 113 21.58 25.04 1.81
CA HIS A 113 21.83 23.87 2.65
C HIS A 113 23.19 23.23 2.34
N ARG A 114 23.76 22.57 3.36
CA ARG A 114 24.92 21.67 3.26
C ARG A 114 24.56 20.37 3.96
N ILE A 115 23.75 19.57 3.29
CA ILE A 115 23.13 18.35 3.82
C ILE A 115 23.42 17.22 2.84
N ASP A 116 23.86 16.08 3.34
CA ASP A 116 23.80 14.81 2.62
C ASP A 116 22.35 14.31 2.56
N ILE A 117 21.72 14.48 1.40
CA ILE A 117 20.30 14.15 1.20
C ILE A 117 20.07 12.65 1.30
N GLU A 118 21.00 11.82 0.81
CA GLU A 118 20.88 10.36 0.88
C GLU A 118 20.93 9.90 2.34
N LYS A 119 21.85 10.47 3.12
CA LYS A 119 21.93 10.19 4.56
C LYS A 119 20.62 10.55 5.26
N VAL A 120 20.02 11.71 4.96
CA VAL A 120 18.72 12.08 5.54
C VAL A 120 17.62 11.10 5.09
N ALA A 121 17.56 10.75 3.81
CA ALA A 121 16.56 9.82 3.29
C ALA A 121 16.62 8.43 3.97
N ARG A 122 17.82 7.94 4.32
CA ARG A 122 18.02 6.69 5.09
C ARG A 122 17.54 6.80 6.53
N LEU A 123 17.52 8.00 7.11
CA LEU A 123 17.08 8.26 8.48
C LEU A 123 15.57 8.53 8.60
N THR A 124 14.87 8.67 7.48
CA THR A 124 13.44 9.03 7.41
C THR A 124 12.60 7.91 6.81
N ILE A 125 12.95 6.66 7.07
CA ILE A 125 12.17 5.50 6.63
C ILE A 125 10.77 5.59 7.24
N GLY A 126 9.74 5.34 6.43
CA GLY A 126 8.34 5.42 6.84
C GLY A 126 7.78 6.84 6.92
N PHE A 127 8.55 7.87 6.56
CA PHE A 127 8.01 9.22 6.40
C PHE A 127 7.22 9.30 5.09
N ASN A 128 6.02 9.88 5.15
CA ASN A 128 5.32 10.34 3.95
C ASN A 128 5.86 11.70 3.47
N SER A 129 5.45 12.13 2.29
CA SER A 129 5.94 13.38 1.68
C SER A 129 5.67 14.63 2.55
N ALA A 130 4.55 14.65 3.28
CA ALA A 130 4.21 15.75 4.19
C ALA A 130 5.12 15.78 5.44
N ALA A 131 5.49 14.61 5.97
CA ALA A 131 6.43 14.50 7.08
C ALA A 131 7.85 14.95 6.65
N LEU A 132 8.29 14.61 5.44
CA LEU A 132 9.56 15.09 4.88
C LEU A 132 9.56 16.61 4.69
N ALA A 133 8.47 17.17 4.16
CA ALA A 133 8.30 18.62 4.04
C ALA A 133 8.42 19.31 5.40
N THR A 134 7.75 18.74 6.40
CA THR A 134 7.75 19.24 7.78
C THR A 134 9.14 19.16 8.39
N LEU A 135 9.87 18.06 8.18
CA LEU A 135 11.24 17.89 8.65
C LEU A 135 12.18 18.97 8.11
N VAL A 136 12.15 19.19 6.79
CA VAL A 136 13.00 20.21 6.14
C VAL A 136 12.64 21.61 6.62
N ASN A 137 11.35 21.92 6.78
CA ASN A 137 10.91 23.22 7.26
C ASN A 137 11.26 23.47 8.73
N GLU A 138 11.08 22.49 9.61
CA GLU A 138 11.49 22.61 11.02
C GLU A 138 13.00 22.77 11.16
N ALA A 139 13.80 22.07 10.34
CA ALA A 139 15.26 22.23 10.34
C ALA A 139 15.68 23.63 9.86
N ALA A 140 15.00 24.17 8.85
CA ALA A 140 15.21 25.55 8.42
C ALA A 140 14.88 26.56 9.54
N LEU A 141 13.75 26.37 10.23
CA LEU A 141 13.37 27.21 11.37
C LEU A 141 14.35 27.08 12.55
N HIS A 142 14.88 25.87 12.79
CA HIS A 142 15.89 25.63 13.80
C HIS A 142 17.19 26.39 13.48
N ALA A 143 17.68 26.27 12.25
CA ALA A 143 18.86 26.99 11.76
C ALA A 143 18.67 28.51 11.91
N LEU A 144 17.51 29.04 11.51
CA LEU A 144 17.16 30.46 11.65
C LEU A 144 17.15 30.93 13.11
N ARG A 145 16.63 30.13 14.05
CA ARG A 145 16.66 30.46 15.49
C ARG A 145 18.08 30.55 16.05
N LEU A 146 19.02 29.81 15.45
CA LEU A 146 20.45 29.87 15.77
C LEU A 146 21.19 30.94 14.96
N ASN A 147 20.47 31.78 14.21
CA ASN A 147 21.02 32.79 13.30
C ASN A 147 21.97 32.21 12.23
N LYS A 148 21.78 30.95 11.83
CA LYS A 148 22.50 30.34 10.71
C LYS A 148 21.86 30.74 9.38
N LEU A 149 22.69 30.93 8.36
CA LEU A 149 22.25 31.20 6.97
C LEU A 149 22.17 29.93 6.12
N VAL A 150 22.77 28.83 6.58
CA VAL A 150 22.85 27.55 5.87
C VAL A 150 22.28 26.47 6.79
N ILE A 151 21.41 25.63 6.24
CA ILE A 151 20.86 24.47 6.96
C ILE A 151 21.89 23.34 6.92
N GLU A 152 22.23 22.78 8.07
CA GLU A 152 23.19 21.68 8.22
C GLU A 152 22.49 20.41 8.73
N GLU A 153 23.20 19.29 8.66
CA GLU A 153 22.68 17.99 9.14
C GLU A 153 22.27 18.02 10.62
N SER A 154 23.02 18.76 11.46
CA SER A 154 22.70 18.91 12.88
C SER A 154 21.31 19.51 13.12
N ASP A 155 20.85 20.37 12.21
CA ASP A 155 19.54 21.02 12.33
C ASP A 155 18.41 20.04 12.01
N ILE A 156 18.63 19.12 11.05
CA ILE A 156 17.70 18.01 10.76
C ILE A 156 17.65 17.04 11.94
N GLU A 157 18.80 16.63 12.47
CA GLU A 157 18.88 15.71 13.60
C GLU A 157 18.18 16.27 14.85
N ALA A 158 18.36 17.56 15.12
CA ALA A 158 17.75 18.25 16.27
C ALA A 158 16.22 18.26 16.23
N VAL A 159 15.61 18.31 15.05
CA VAL A 159 14.14 18.38 14.91
C VAL A 159 13.50 17.05 14.54
N ARG A 160 14.29 16.05 14.11
CA ARG A 160 13.78 14.74 13.64
C ARG A 160 12.89 14.07 14.68
N GLU A 161 13.33 14.01 15.94
CA GLU A 161 12.57 13.35 17.01
C GLU A 161 11.26 14.09 17.31
N LYS A 162 11.27 15.42 17.26
CA LYS A 162 10.06 16.24 17.40
C LYS A 162 9.05 15.98 16.27
N VAL A 163 9.52 15.80 15.04
CA VAL A 163 8.66 15.48 13.88
C VAL A 163 8.13 14.04 13.99
N LEU A 164 8.95 13.10 14.46
CA LEU A 164 8.55 11.72 14.76
C LEU A 164 7.45 11.67 15.83
N LEU A 165 7.62 12.38 16.95
CA LEU A 165 6.68 12.37 18.06
C LEU A 165 5.43 13.22 17.80
N GLY A 166 5.53 14.23 16.93
CA GLY A 166 4.57 15.31 16.84
C GLY A 166 3.23 14.95 16.17
N LYS A 167 3.19 14.02 15.21
CA LYS A 167 1.95 13.75 14.45
C LYS A 167 1.73 12.34 13.88
N PHE A 168 2.69 11.42 13.96
CA PHE A 168 2.52 10.09 13.34
C PHE A 168 3.23 8.99 14.16
N LYS A 169 2.59 7.83 14.33
CA LYS A 169 3.32 6.59 14.69
C LYS A 169 4.12 6.15 13.46
N ILE A 170 5.25 6.79 13.23
CA ILE A 170 6.19 6.35 12.19
C ILE A 170 6.82 5.07 12.72
N GLN A 171 6.60 3.95 12.03
CA GLN A 171 7.28 2.70 12.35
C GLN A 171 8.74 2.84 11.94
N ASN A 172 9.59 3.21 12.89
CA ASN A 172 11.04 3.16 12.71
C ASN A 172 11.53 1.78 13.14
N TYR A 173 12.01 1.00 12.18
CA TYR A 173 12.71 -0.23 12.48
C TYR A 173 14.17 0.06 12.88
N THR A 174 14.64 -0.66 13.90
CA THR A 174 16.06 -0.84 14.17
C THR A 174 16.74 -1.55 13.00
N VAL A 175 18.08 -1.50 12.93
CA VAL A 175 18.85 -2.23 11.91
C VAL A 175 18.53 -3.73 11.90
N HIS A 176 18.31 -4.31 13.09
CA HIS A 176 17.94 -5.71 13.23
C HIS A 176 16.53 -5.99 12.71
N GLU A 177 15.54 -5.20 13.11
CA GLU A 177 14.16 -5.32 12.63
C GLU A 177 14.06 -5.13 11.11
N ARG A 178 14.84 -4.19 10.55
CA ARG A 178 14.91 -3.95 9.10
C ARG A 178 15.42 -5.20 8.36
N ARG A 179 16.41 -5.91 8.91
CA ARG A 179 16.93 -7.15 8.32
C ARG A 179 15.91 -8.29 8.37
N ILE A 180 15.20 -8.43 9.48
CA ILE A 180 14.09 -9.41 9.60
C ILE A 180 13.02 -9.10 8.55
N GLN A 181 12.61 -7.84 8.47
CA GLN A 181 11.56 -7.41 7.57
C GLN A 181 11.98 -7.52 6.09
N ALA A 182 13.23 -7.22 5.75
CA ALA A 182 13.75 -7.40 4.39
C ALA A 182 13.74 -8.87 3.98
N LEU A 183 14.16 -9.80 4.86
CA LEU A 183 14.08 -11.24 4.59
C LEU A 183 12.62 -11.69 4.42
N TYR A 184 11.74 -11.19 5.29
CA TYR A 184 10.30 -11.49 5.24
C TYR A 184 9.69 -11.08 3.89
N GLN A 185 9.96 -9.86 3.44
CA GLN A 185 9.44 -9.33 2.18
C GLN A 185 10.11 -9.95 0.95
N ALA A 186 11.41 -10.27 1.02
CA ALA A 186 12.13 -10.97 -0.05
C ALA A 186 11.51 -12.34 -0.34
N ALA A 187 11.17 -13.10 0.71
CA ALA A 187 10.52 -14.40 0.56
C ALA A 187 9.14 -14.29 -0.09
N LYS A 188 8.35 -13.27 0.27
CA LYS A 188 7.06 -12.98 -0.39
C LYS A 188 7.25 -12.62 -1.86
N ALA A 189 8.18 -11.72 -2.18
CA ALA A 189 8.44 -11.28 -3.54
C ALA A 189 8.87 -12.44 -4.45
N ILE A 190 9.82 -13.26 -4.01
CA ILE A 190 10.31 -14.41 -4.77
C ILE A 190 9.21 -15.45 -4.96
N THR A 191 8.49 -15.79 -3.90
CA THR A 191 7.39 -16.77 -3.96
C THR A 191 6.30 -16.29 -4.91
N ALA A 192 5.94 -15.00 -4.87
CA ALA A 192 4.95 -14.41 -5.75
C ALA A 192 5.42 -14.40 -7.20
N ALA A 193 6.66 -14.00 -7.46
CA ALA A 193 7.23 -14.00 -8.80
C ALA A 193 7.31 -15.41 -9.40
N TRP A 194 7.64 -16.43 -8.59
CA TRP A 194 7.73 -17.84 -9.01
C TRP A 194 6.37 -18.49 -9.25
N LEU A 195 5.37 -18.17 -8.43
CA LEU A 195 4.01 -18.72 -8.53
C LEU A 195 3.06 -17.86 -9.39
N GLU A 196 3.60 -16.85 -10.08
CA GLU A 196 2.87 -15.93 -10.95
C GLU A 196 1.75 -15.16 -10.24
N VAL A 197 1.94 -14.84 -8.97
CA VAL A 197 1.05 -13.96 -8.21
C VAL A 197 1.47 -12.51 -8.45
N GLU A 198 0.60 -11.74 -9.09
CA GLU A 198 0.92 -10.36 -9.49
C GLU A 198 1.01 -9.39 -8.31
N PHE A 199 2.05 -8.56 -8.32
CA PHE A 199 2.22 -7.45 -7.40
C PHE A 199 2.89 -6.27 -8.09
N ASN A 200 2.54 -5.05 -7.68
CA ASN A 200 3.14 -3.85 -8.27
C ASN A 200 4.46 -3.50 -7.57
N LYS A 201 4.44 -3.43 -6.23
CA LYS A 201 5.57 -2.99 -5.42
C LYS A 201 5.50 -3.64 -4.05
N ILE A 202 6.58 -4.30 -3.64
CA ILE A 202 6.78 -4.80 -2.29
C ILE A 202 7.87 -3.94 -1.65
N GLY A 203 7.52 -3.18 -0.62
CA GLY A 203 8.44 -2.40 0.20
C GLY A 203 8.68 -3.02 1.56
N ILE A 204 9.73 -2.56 2.26
CA ILE A 204 10.04 -3.00 3.63
C ILE A 204 8.82 -2.82 4.55
N LEU A 205 8.14 -1.68 4.47
CA LEU A 205 7.03 -1.36 5.37
C LEU A 205 5.65 -1.79 4.86
N SER A 206 5.53 -2.10 3.57
CA SER A 206 4.22 -2.40 2.97
C SER A 206 4.35 -3.26 1.72
N SER A 207 3.54 -4.31 1.63
CA SER A 207 3.39 -5.15 0.44
C SER A 207 2.02 -4.92 -0.17
N HIS A 208 1.95 -4.54 -1.45
CA HIS A 208 0.69 -4.36 -2.17
C HIS A 208 0.59 -5.36 -3.31
N PHE A 209 -0.27 -6.36 -3.12
CA PHE A 209 -0.62 -7.34 -4.15
C PHE A 209 -1.80 -6.80 -4.97
N VAL A 210 -1.81 -7.13 -6.27
CA VAL A 210 -2.92 -6.75 -7.15
C VAL A 210 -4.05 -7.76 -6.90
N PRO A 211 -5.25 -7.32 -6.47
CA PRO A 211 -6.36 -8.23 -6.28
C PRO A 211 -6.75 -8.88 -7.61
N HIS A 212 -7.08 -10.17 -7.57
CA HIS A 212 -7.59 -10.87 -8.75
C HIS A 212 -8.88 -10.22 -9.25
N HIS A 213 -8.91 -9.84 -10.54
CA HIS A 213 -10.10 -9.33 -11.22
C HIS A 213 -10.89 -10.44 -11.95
N HIS A 214 -10.60 -11.71 -11.67
CA HIS A 214 -11.23 -12.84 -12.34
C HIS A 214 -12.53 -13.26 -11.64
N GLU A 215 -13.61 -13.43 -12.41
CA GLU A 215 -14.90 -13.93 -11.91
C GLU A 215 -14.85 -15.42 -11.52
N ILE A 216 -13.91 -16.18 -12.12
CA ILE A 216 -13.70 -17.60 -11.85
C ILE A 216 -12.28 -17.81 -11.35
N LEU A 217 -12.15 -18.25 -10.10
CA LEU A 217 -10.87 -18.53 -9.46
C LEU A 217 -10.61 -20.04 -9.43
N SER A 218 -9.40 -20.44 -9.78
CA SER A 218 -8.97 -21.83 -9.62
C SER A 218 -8.44 -22.06 -8.21
N LYS A 219 -8.61 -23.29 -7.71
CA LYS A 219 -8.03 -23.69 -6.42
C LYS A 219 -6.53 -23.40 -6.36
N SER A 220 -5.81 -23.73 -7.43
CA SER A 220 -4.36 -23.51 -7.52
C SER A 220 -3.97 -22.03 -7.44
N ALA A 221 -4.78 -21.11 -7.99
CA ALA A 221 -4.52 -19.67 -7.86
C ALA A 221 -4.65 -19.21 -6.40
N LEU A 222 -5.72 -19.62 -5.71
CA LEU A 222 -5.91 -19.30 -4.29
C LEU A 222 -4.83 -19.94 -3.41
N GLU A 223 -4.40 -21.17 -3.72
CA GLU A 223 -3.29 -21.82 -3.03
C GLU A 223 -1.96 -21.11 -3.28
N ASN A 224 -1.73 -20.54 -4.45
CA ASN A 224 -0.54 -19.75 -4.73
C ASN A 224 -0.51 -18.45 -3.90
N GLU A 225 -1.64 -17.74 -3.81
CA GLU A 225 -1.77 -16.59 -2.91
C GLU A 225 -1.53 -16.99 -1.44
N LEU A 226 -2.09 -18.12 -1.01
CA LEU A 226 -1.88 -18.66 0.33
C LEU A 226 -0.39 -18.92 0.61
N LYS A 227 0.33 -19.53 -0.34
CA LYS A 227 1.77 -19.78 -0.26
C LYS A 227 2.57 -18.48 -0.10
N VAL A 228 2.20 -17.43 -0.83
CA VAL A 228 2.83 -16.10 -0.71
C VAL A 228 2.62 -15.51 0.68
N LEU A 229 1.42 -15.61 1.26
CA LEU A 229 1.13 -15.12 2.62
C LEU A 229 1.96 -15.84 3.70
N LEU A 230 2.26 -17.12 3.49
CA LEU A 230 3.05 -17.93 4.43
C LEU A 230 4.57 -17.74 4.29
N ALA A 231 5.04 -17.37 3.08
CA ALA A 231 6.46 -17.31 2.73
C ALA A 231 7.31 -16.48 3.68
N GLY A 232 6.88 -15.26 4.03
CA GLY A 232 7.64 -14.38 4.91
C GLY A 232 7.89 -15.02 6.29
N ARG A 233 6.84 -15.60 6.88
CA ARG A 233 6.94 -16.27 8.19
C ARG A 233 7.88 -17.48 8.12
N ILE A 234 7.77 -18.29 7.07
CA ILE A 234 8.59 -19.49 6.88
C ILE A 234 10.07 -19.11 6.72
N ALA A 235 10.39 -18.13 5.88
CA ALA A 235 11.76 -17.66 5.69
C ALA A 235 12.40 -17.17 6.98
N THR A 236 11.70 -16.33 7.75
CA THR A 236 12.21 -15.83 9.03
C THR A 236 12.39 -16.94 10.07
N LYS A 237 11.48 -17.92 10.12
CA LYS A 237 11.61 -19.09 10.99
C LYS A 237 12.82 -19.94 10.61
N ASN A 238 13.06 -20.16 9.32
CA ASN A 238 14.18 -20.98 8.85
C ASN A 238 15.53 -20.29 9.11
N HIS A 239 15.61 -18.97 8.94
CA HIS A 239 16.86 -18.22 9.10
C HIS A 239 17.19 -17.88 10.56
N TYR A 240 16.19 -17.45 11.34
CA TYR A 240 16.40 -16.99 12.73
C TYR A 240 16.02 -18.03 13.79
N GLY A 241 15.31 -19.10 13.42
CA GLY A 241 14.83 -20.11 14.37
C GLY A 241 13.64 -19.67 15.23
N GLU A 242 13.00 -18.53 14.94
CA GLU A 242 11.93 -17.96 15.76
C GLU A 242 10.81 -17.33 14.92
N LEU A 243 9.66 -17.07 15.55
CA LEU A 243 8.49 -16.44 14.93
C LEU A 243 8.39 -14.97 15.31
N PHE A 244 8.05 -14.11 14.35
CA PHE A 244 7.95 -12.67 14.55
C PHE A 244 6.50 -12.17 14.43
N SER A 245 6.21 -11.04 15.08
CA SER A 245 4.88 -10.45 15.16
C SER A 245 4.41 -9.79 13.86
N ASN A 246 5.33 -9.47 12.95
CA ASN A 246 5.06 -8.90 11.63
C ASN A 246 4.21 -9.83 10.73
N ALA A 247 4.15 -11.14 11.03
CA ALA A 247 3.31 -12.09 10.31
C ALA A 247 1.81 -12.02 10.66
N LYS A 248 1.40 -11.17 11.60
CA LYS A 248 0.02 -11.14 12.15
C LYS A 248 -1.06 -11.01 11.06
N ASP A 249 -0.93 -10.04 10.17
CA ASP A 249 -1.97 -9.74 9.18
C ASP A 249 -1.96 -10.74 8.03
N ASP A 250 -0.78 -11.18 7.59
CA ASP A 250 -0.63 -12.24 6.59
C ASP A 250 -1.21 -13.59 7.09
N ILE A 251 -1.04 -13.93 8.37
CA ILE A 251 -1.64 -15.15 8.95
C ILE A 251 -3.17 -15.02 9.08
N LYS A 252 -3.70 -13.83 9.37
CA LYS A 252 -5.15 -13.61 9.35
C LYS A 252 -5.71 -13.77 7.94
N ALA A 253 -5.05 -13.17 6.95
CA ALA A 253 -5.42 -13.30 5.54
C ALA A 253 -5.34 -14.76 5.08
N ALA A 254 -4.27 -15.48 5.46
CA ALA A 254 -4.12 -16.89 5.15
C ALA A 254 -5.26 -17.73 5.72
N LYS A 255 -5.64 -17.51 6.98
CA LYS A 255 -6.78 -18.19 7.61
C LYS A 255 -8.11 -17.87 6.93
N LEU A 256 -8.32 -16.61 6.55
CA LEU A 256 -9.51 -16.21 5.81
C LEU A 256 -9.55 -16.92 4.46
N LEU A 257 -8.46 -16.88 3.70
CA LEU A 257 -8.35 -17.52 2.39
C LEU A 257 -8.57 -19.04 2.47
N THR A 258 -8.01 -19.71 3.47
CA THR A 258 -8.27 -21.13 3.74
C THR A 258 -9.76 -21.38 4.00
N TYR A 259 -10.41 -20.54 4.81
CA TYR A 259 -11.85 -20.62 5.04
C TYR A 259 -12.65 -20.44 3.74
N GLN A 260 -12.25 -19.51 2.87
CA GLN A 260 -12.91 -19.33 1.58
C GLN A 260 -12.76 -20.55 0.68
N ILE A 261 -11.56 -21.14 0.60
CA ILE A 261 -11.29 -22.36 -0.16
C ILE A 261 -12.16 -23.52 0.34
N THR A 262 -12.31 -23.70 1.65
CA THR A 262 -12.96 -24.88 2.23
C THR A 262 -14.47 -24.74 2.42
N GLU A 263 -14.94 -23.61 2.95
CA GLU A 263 -16.33 -23.41 3.40
C GLU A 263 -17.16 -22.54 2.46
N GLU A 264 -16.53 -21.62 1.72
CA GLU A 264 -17.26 -20.70 0.81
C GLU A 264 -17.31 -21.27 -0.62
N PHE A 265 -16.17 -21.74 -1.13
CA PHE A 265 -16.03 -22.25 -2.49
C PHE A 265 -16.07 -23.77 -2.59
N TYR A 266 -16.01 -24.48 -1.46
CA TYR A 266 -16.05 -25.95 -1.40
C TYR A 266 -15.02 -26.63 -2.33
N MET A 267 -13.80 -26.08 -2.42
CA MET A 267 -12.73 -26.57 -3.28
C MET A 267 -11.93 -27.73 -2.65
N VAL A 268 -12.64 -28.69 -2.05
CA VAL A 268 -12.06 -29.88 -1.41
C VAL A 268 -12.78 -31.11 -1.94
N GLU A 269 -12.04 -32.21 -2.18
CA GLU A 269 -12.61 -33.46 -2.71
C GLU A 269 -13.63 -34.11 -1.75
N SER A 270 -13.55 -33.80 -0.45
CA SER A 270 -14.51 -34.22 0.56
C SER A 270 -15.64 -33.21 0.73
N TYR A 271 -16.89 -33.64 0.56
CA TYR A 271 -18.10 -32.82 0.78
C TYR A 271 -18.35 -32.44 2.25
N SER A 272 -17.60 -33.00 3.20
CA SER A 272 -17.68 -32.67 4.63
C SER A 272 -16.56 -31.70 5.00
N THR A 273 -16.92 -30.55 5.56
CA THR A 273 -15.95 -29.63 6.12
C THR A 273 -15.58 -30.04 7.55
N SER A 274 -14.29 -30.28 7.77
CA SER A 274 -13.72 -30.55 9.09
C SER A 274 -12.63 -29.52 9.36
N PRO A 275 -12.51 -28.99 10.59
CA PRO A 275 -11.38 -28.13 10.99
C PRO A 275 -10.01 -28.75 10.69
N GLN A 276 -9.93 -30.09 10.64
CA GLN A 276 -8.72 -30.84 10.30
C GLN A 276 -8.26 -30.59 8.84
N ASN A 277 -9.20 -30.38 7.91
CA ASN A 277 -8.87 -30.13 6.50
C ASN A 277 -8.24 -28.76 6.31
N SER A 278 -8.72 -27.74 7.03
CA SER A 278 -8.17 -26.39 6.98
C SER A 278 -6.75 -26.33 7.53
N GLU A 279 -6.48 -27.07 8.62
CA GLU A 279 -5.11 -27.18 9.16
C GLU A 279 -4.18 -27.91 8.18
N GLN A 280 -4.66 -29.00 7.54
CA GLN A 280 -3.87 -29.74 6.56
C GLN A 280 -3.47 -28.88 5.36
N ILE A 281 -4.38 -28.09 4.79
CA ILE A 281 -4.07 -27.19 3.66
C ILE A 281 -2.97 -26.19 4.03
N LEU A 282 -3.00 -25.65 5.25
CA LEU A 282 -1.97 -24.74 5.72
C LEU A 282 -0.61 -25.43 5.91
N LEU A 283 -0.62 -26.69 6.37
CA LEU A 283 0.59 -27.50 6.51
C LEU A 283 1.20 -27.85 5.15
N ASP A 284 0.38 -28.34 4.22
CA ASP A 284 0.83 -28.69 2.86
C ASP A 284 1.42 -27.47 2.14
N ALA A 285 0.72 -26.33 2.19
CA ALA A 285 1.23 -25.07 1.65
C ALA A 285 2.54 -24.62 2.33
N SER A 286 2.67 -24.85 3.64
CA SER A 286 3.91 -24.53 4.37
C SER A 286 5.09 -25.40 3.94
N ASP A 287 4.85 -26.69 3.69
CA ASP A 287 5.89 -27.63 3.26
C ASP A 287 6.35 -27.32 1.83
N GLU A 288 5.42 -27.02 0.92
CA GLU A 288 5.75 -26.58 -0.44
C GLU A 288 6.57 -25.29 -0.46
N VAL A 289 6.17 -24.29 0.32
CA VAL A 289 6.91 -23.03 0.43
C VAL A 289 8.29 -23.24 1.05
N THR A 290 8.39 -24.11 2.04
CA THR A 290 9.69 -24.47 2.64
C THR A 290 10.62 -25.11 1.61
N ALA A 291 10.11 -26.04 0.80
CA ALA A 291 10.86 -26.68 -0.27
C ALA A 291 11.27 -25.68 -1.37
N LEU A 292 10.38 -24.76 -1.73
CA LEU A 292 10.64 -23.70 -2.70
C LEU A 292 11.74 -22.76 -2.22
N LEU A 293 11.59 -22.19 -1.02
CA LEU A 293 12.56 -21.26 -0.44
C LEU A 293 13.93 -21.91 -0.25
N SER A 294 13.97 -23.19 0.12
CA SER A 294 15.23 -23.94 0.23
C SER A 294 15.98 -24.04 -1.11
N LYS A 295 15.25 -24.16 -2.22
CA LYS A 295 15.85 -24.17 -3.57
C LYS A 295 16.30 -22.76 -3.99
N LEU A 296 15.53 -21.74 -3.63
CA LEU A 296 15.75 -20.34 -4.01
C LEU A 296 16.60 -19.56 -2.99
N GLU A 297 17.26 -20.22 -2.04
CA GLU A 297 18.09 -19.59 -1.00
C GLU A 297 19.12 -18.57 -1.56
N PRO A 298 19.83 -18.85 -2.67
CA PRO A 298 20.78 -17.87 -3.22
C PRO A 298 20.08 -16.58 -3.70
N VAL A 299 18.92 -16.71 -4.35
CA VAL A 299 18.09 -15.57 -4.79
C VAL A 299 17.53 -14.81 -3.60
N LEU A 300 17.12 -15.53 -2.55
CA LEU A 300 16.59 -14.94 -1.32
C LEU A 300 17.58 -13.98 -0.67
N VAL A 301 18.87 -14.34 -0.66
CA VAL A 301 19.93 -13.45 -0.17
C VAL A 301 20.05 -12.21 -1.06
N VAL A 302 20.10 -12.37 -2.38
CA VAL A 302 20.24 -11.25 -3.32
C VAL A 302 19.07 -10.27 -3.22
N VAL A 303 17.83 -10.76 -3.23
CA VAL A 303 16.62 -9.92 -3.14
C VAL A 303 16.51 -9.25 -1.77
N LYS A 304 16.92 -9.93 -0.69
CA LYS A 304 16.98 -9.32 0.64
C LYS A 304 17.96 -8.14 0.66
N GLU A 305 19.17 -8.29 0.14
CA GLU A 305 20.14 -7.19 0.11
C GLU A 305 19.65 -6.05 -0.81
N TYR A 306 19.06 -6.38 -1.96
CA TYR A 306 18.41 -5.39 -2.83
C TYR A 306 17.33 -4.59 -2.09
N LEU A 307 16.47 -5.25 -1.31
CA LEU A 307 15.46 -4.59 -0.48
C LEU A 307 16.09 -3.76 0.64
N LEU A 308 17.21 -4.19 1.22
CA LEU A 308 17.91 -3.38 2.22
C LEU A 308 18.48 -2.10 1.61
N ASP A 309 18.92 -2.13 0.35
CA ASP A 309 19.51 -0.97 -0.31
C ASP A 309 18.45 -0.03 -0.92
N ASN A 310 17.44 -0.60 -1.59
CA ASN A 310 16.44 0.15 -2.38
C ASN A 310 15.09 0.32 -1.67
N GLU A 311 14.85 -0.41 -0.58
CA GLU A 311 13.64 -0.40 0.26
C GLU A 311 12.35 -0.88 -0.39
N SER A 312 12.35 -1.08 -1.71
CA SER A 312 11.27 -1.71 -2.45
C SER A 312 11.77 -2.45 -3.67
N ILE A 313 10.96 -3.39 -4.14
CA ILE A 313 11.19 -4.15 -5.37
C ILE A 313 9.86 -4.33 -6.11
N ASN A 314 9.90 -4.25 -7.44
CA ASN A 314 8.76 -4.57 -8.31
C ASN A 314 8.86 -5.99 -8.90
N MET A 315 7.81 -6.44 -9.59
CA MET A 315 7.76 -7.81 -10.12
C MET A 315 8.81 -8.07 -11.21
N GLU A 316 9.08 -7.10 -12.08
CA GLU A 316 10.06 -7.22 -13.16
C GLU A 316 11.49 -7.32 -12.61
N GLU A 317 11.84 -6.47 -11.65
CA GLU A 317 13.11 -6.50 -10.92
C GLU A 317 13.29 -7.84 -10.19
N THR A 318 12.24 -8.32 -9.53
CA THR A 318 12.30 -9.63 -8.84
C THR A 318 12.58 -10.76 -9.81
N ARG A 319 11.89 -10.78 -10.96
CA ARG A 319 12.11 -11.77 -12.02
C ARG A 319 13.51 -11.67 -12.63
N ALA A 320 14.02 -10.46 -12.84
CA ALA A 320 15.38 -10.25 -13.32
C ALA A 320 16.41 -10.85 -12.35
N LEU A 321 16.28 -10.58 -11.04
CA LEU A 321 17.17 -11.14 -10.02
C LEU A 321 17.06 -12.68 -9.90
N ILE A 322 15.88 -13.26 -10.12
CA ILE A 322 15.72 -14.72 -10.19
C ILE A 322 16.52 -15.28 -11.39
N ASN A 323 16.37 -14.69 -12.57
CA ASN A 323 17.02 -15.14 -13.81
C ASN A 323 18.54 -14.88 -13.86
N GLU A 324 19.05 -13.95 -13.06
CA GLU A 324 20.50 -13.74 -12.96
C GLU A 324 21.20 -14.86 -12.17
N VAL A 325 20.46 -15.53 -11.28
CA VAL A 325 20.98 -16.57 -10.39
C VAL A 325 20.70 -17.98 -10.92
N PHE A 326 19.63 -18.16 -11.70
CA PHE A 326 19.18 -19.43 -12.29
C PHE A 326 19.15 -19.39 -13.82
#